data_AF-A0A942GCQ1-F1
#
_entry.id   AF-A0A942GCQ1-F1
#
_cell.length_a   1.000
_cell.length_b   1.000
_cell.length_c   1.000
_cell.angle_alpha   90.00
_cell.angle_beta   90.00
_cell.angle_gamma   90.00
#
_symmetry.space_group_name_H-M   'P 1'
#
loop_
_entity.id
_entity.type
_entity.pdbx_description
1 polymer ?
#
loop_
_entity_poly.entity_id
_entity_poly.type
_entity_poly.pdbx_seq_one_letter_code
_entity_poly.pdbx_strand_id
1 'polypeptide(L)'
;MIGNIALTLALVAGVFTIIMYFLTFRGYQNTLSLARVGFHTTAIMVLTASALLLHAILTHQYQYKYVYNYSGSDLPLGLLISTFYAGQEGSFLLWILFTAIIGLILLDYTSKRGDLEPRV
;
A
#
# COMPACT_ATOMS: atom_id res chain seq x y z
N MET A 1 -5.22 4.94 14.95
CA MET A 1 -6.43 4.14 14.61
C MET A 1 -6.74 4.16 13.11
N ILE A 2 -6.82 5.34 12.48
CA ILE A 2 -7.14 5.46 11.03
C ILE A 2 -6.16 4.66 10.15
N GLY A 3 -4.85 4.75 10.41
CA GLY A 3 -3.84 3.96 9.66
C GLY A 3 -4.06 2.45 9.74
N ASN A 4 -4.39 1.92 10.92
CA ASN A 4 -4.68 0.49 11.10
C ASN A 4 -5.95 0.07 10.35
N ILE A 5 -6.98 0.93 10.33
CA ILE A 5 -8.21 0.68 9.56
C ILE A 5 -7.87 0.63 8.06
N ALA A 6 -7.08 1.58 7.57
CA ALA A 6 -6.63 1.59 6.18
C ALA A 6 -5.87 0.29 5.84
N LEU A 7 -4.93 -0.16 6.68
CA LEU A 7 -4.22 -1.43 6.46
C LEU A 7 -5.14 -2.65 6.52
N THR A 8 -6.15 -2.65 7.39
CA THR A 8 -7.14 -3.74 7.47
C THR A 8 -7.98 -3.79 6.19
N LEU A 9 -8.42 -2.63 5.68
CA LEU A 9 -9.14 -2.53 4.41
C LEU A 9 -8.25 -2.93 3.23
N ALA A 10 -6.97 -2.55 3.24
CA ALA A 10 -5.99 -2.98 2.24
C ALA A 10 -5.86 -4.51 2.21
N LEU A 11 -5.80 -5.15 3.38
CA LEU A 11 -5.72 -6.61 3.48
C LEU A 11 -6.97 -7.28 2.89
N VAL A 12 -8.17 -6.81 3.27
CA VAL A 12 -9.43 -7.35 2.75
C VAL A 12 -9.52 -7.16 1.24
N ALA A 13 -9.19 -5.97 0.73
CA ALA A 13 -9.15 -5.69 -0.70
C ALA A 13 -8.11 -6.54 -1.44
N GLY A 14 -6.96 -6.81 -0.82
CA GLY A 14 -5.89 -7.65 -1.38
C GLY A 14 -6.32 -9.11 -1.51
N VAL A 15 -6.96 -9.67 -0.47
CA VAL A 15 -7.53 -11.03 -0.54
C VAL A 15 -8.61 -11.11 -1.61
N PHE A 16 -9.51 -10.12 -1.66
CA PHE A 16 -10.52 -10.03 -2.72
C PHE A 16 -9.88 -9.99 -4.11
N THR A 17 -8.83 -9.20 -4.30
CA THR A 17 -8.07 -9.11 -5.56
C THR A 17 -7.53 -10.47 -5.99
N ILE A 18 -6.90 -11.22 -5.07
CA ILE A 18 -6.36 -12.55 -5.35
C ILE A 18 -7.48 -13.51 -5.80
N ILE A 19 -8.60 -13.52 -5.09
CA ILE A 19 -9.76 -14.37 -5.43
C ILE A 19 -10.29 -14.02 -6.82
N MET A 20 -10.43 -12.72 -7.15
CA MET A 20 -10.96 -12.30 -8.44
C MET A 20 -10.02 -12.59 -9.61
N TYR A 21 -8.70 -12.46 -9.43
CA TYR A 21 -7.73 -12.91 -10.43
C TYR A 21 -7.78 -14.43 -10.61
N PHE A 22 -7.93 -15.20 -9.52
CA PHE A 22 -8.07 -16.65 -9.60
C PHE A 22 -9.35 -17.08 -10.34
N LEU A 23 -10.49 -16.43 -10.08
CA LEU A 23 -11.73 -16.70 -10.81
C LEU A 23 -11.61 -16.30 -12.29
N THR A 24 -10.88 -15.23 -12.59
CA THR A 24 -10.57 -14.85 -13.98
C THR A 24 -9.79 -15.95 -14.68
N PHE A 25 -8.76 -16.50 -14.02
CA PHE A 25 -8.00 -17.64 -14.55
C PHE A 25 -8.86 -18.89 -14.77
N ARG A 26 -9.92 -19.09 -13.96
CA ARG A 26 -10.89 -20.18 -14.11
C ARG A 26 -11.93 -19.96 -15.22
N GLY A 27 -11.91 -18.81 -15.90
CA GLY A 27 -12.79 -18.50 -17.04
C GLY A 27 -14.12 -17.84 -16.67
N TYR A 28 -14.28 -17.34 -15.43
CA TYR A 28 -15.45 -16.56 -15.06
C TYR A 28 -15.44 -15.19 -15.76
N GLN A 29 -16.63 -14.73 -16.17
CA GLN A 29 -16.82 -13.44 -16.83
C GLN A 29 -16.90 -12.31 -15.81
N ASN A 30 -16.52 -11.09 -16.20
CA ASN A 30 -16.56 -9.86 -15.37
C ASN A 30 -15.72 -9.88 -14.08
N THR A 31 -14.84 -10.86 -13.88
CA THR A 31 -14.01 -10.94 -12.67
C THR A 31 -12.72 -10.11 -12.78
N LEU A 32 -12.23 -9.86 -14.00
CA LEU A 32 -10.98 -9.13 -14.22
C LEU A 32 -11.10 -7.65 -13.82
N SER A 33 -12.18 -6.97 -14.19
CA SER A 33 -12.43 -5.56 -13.79
C SER A 33 -12.48 -5.42 -12.28
N LEU A 34 -13.19 -6.33 -11.61
CA LEU A 34 -13.30 -6.37 -10.16
C LEU A 34 -11.95 -6.65 -9.48
N ALA A 35 -11.12 -7.53 -10.05
CA ALA A 35 -9.76 -7.74 -9.57
C ALA A 35 -8.92 -6.45 -9.64
N ARG A 36 -9.01 -5.71 -10.76
CA ARG A 36 -8.32 -4.42 -10.92
C ARG A 36 -8.79 -3.39 -9.90
N VAL A 37 -10.10 -3.27 -9.68
CA VAL A 37 -10.66 -2.36 -8.68
C VAL A 37 -10.17 -2.73 -7.28
N GLY A 38 -10.14 -4.02 -6.94
CA GLY A 38 -9.58 -4.52 -5.69
C GLY A 38 -8.11 -4.13 -5.52
N PHE A 39 -7.30 -4.28 -6.58
CA PHE A 39 -5.88 -3.93 -6.54
C PHE A 39 -5.67 -2.43 -6.33
N HIS A 40 -6.39 -1.58 -7.06
CA HIS A 40 -6.35 -0.13 -6.88
C HIS A 40 -6.78 0.27 -5.47
N THR A 41 -7.84 -0.35 -4.94
CA THR A 41 -8.29 -0.12 -3.56
C THR A 41 -7.21 -0.48 -2.55
N THR A 42 -6.55 -1.63 -2.74
CA THR A 42 -5.42 -2.06 -1.90
C THR A 42 -4.29 -1.02 -1.94
N ALA A 43 -3.89 -0.59 -3.13
CA ALA A 43 -2.80 0.37 -3.31
C ALA A 43 -3.12 1.74 -2.69
N ILE A 44 -4.33 2.26 -2.88
CA ILE A 44 -4.79 3.53 -2.28
C ILE A 44 -4.76 3.45 -0.75
N MET A 45 -5.21 2.34 -0.17
CA MET A 45 -5.22 2.16 1.29
C MET A 45 -3.80 2.06 1.87
N VAL A 46 -2.88 1.38 1.19
CA VAL A 46 -1.46 1.32 1.57
C VAL A 46 -0.81 2.70 1.47
N LEU A 47 -1.03 3.43 0.36
CA LEU A 47 -0.54 4.80 0.19
C LEU A 47 -1.05 5.73 1.30
N THR A 48 -2.34 5.61 1.65
CA THR A 48 -2.96 6.38 2.72
C THR A 48 -2.33 6.07 4.07
N ALA A 49 -2.13 4.79 4.40
CA ALA A 49 -1.47 4.39 5.65
C ALA A 49 -0.03 4.90 5.73
N SER A 50 0.73 4.81 4.64
CA SER A 50 2.10 5.34 4.54
C SER A 50 2.14 6.86 4.70
N ALA A 51 1.25 7.60 4.03
CA ALA A 51 1.16 9.04 4.16
C ALA A 51 0.81 9.48 5.59
N LEU A 52 -0.12 8.77 6.24
CA LEU A 52 -0.51 9.03 7.64
C LEU A 52 0.65 8.78 8.61
N LEU A 53 1.40 7.70 8.44
CA LEU A 53 2.56 7.42 9.28
C LEU A 53 3.66 8.48 9.10
N LEU A 54 3.98 8.81 7.84
CA LEU A 54 4.98 9.84 7.55
C LEU A 54 4.55 11.20 8.11
N HIS A 55 3.28 11.56 7.98
CA HIS A 55 2.73 12.78 8.57
C HIS A 55 2.86 12.77 10.11
N ALA A 56 2.56 11.66 10.77
CA ALA A 56 2.69 11.53 12.22
C ALA A 56 4.15 11.68 12.70
N ILE A 57 5.10 11.15 11.92
CA ILE A 57 6.55 11.31 12.17
C ILE A 57 6.95 12.78 12.03
N LEU A 58 6.62 13.42 10.91
CA LEU A 58 7.01 14.80 10.61
C LEU A 58 6.37 15.83 11.56
N THR A 59 5.21 15.50 12.13
CA THR A 59 4.52 16.34 13.12
C THR A 59 4.81 15.94 14.56
N HIS A 60 5.76 15.03 14.79
CA HIS A 60 6.21 14.61 16.13
C HIS A 60 5.06 14.13 17.03
N GLN A 61 4.12 13.36 16.46
CA GLN A 61 2.95 12.84 17.19
C GLN A 61 3.32 11.67 18.10
N TYR A 62 3.95 11.98 19.23
CA TYR A 62 4.44 11.02 20.21
C TYR A 62 3.35 10.21 20.93
N GLN A 63 2.07 10.54 20.76
CA GLN A 63 0.98 9.67 21.21
C GLN A 63 0.98 8.31 20.49
N TYR A 64 1.60 8.20 19.32
CA TYR A 64 1.75 6.92 18.63
C TYR A 64 3.03 6.22 19.07
N LYS A 65 2.88 4.98 19.56
CA LYS A 65 3.98 4.14 20.03
C LYS A 65 5.13 4.03 19.02
N TYR A 66 4.82 3.91 17.73
CA TYR A 66 5.83 3.86 16.67
C TYR A 66 6.69 5.15 16.64
N VAL A 67 6.05 6.32 16.60
CA VAL A 67 6.73 7.63 16.55
C VAL A 67 7.56 7.85 17.82
N TYR A 68 7.00 7.54 18.99
CA TYR A 68 7.71 7.64 20.27
C TYR A 68 8.96 6.77 20.35
N ASN A 69 8.90 5.54 19.82
CA ASN A 69 10.02 4.61 19.91
C ASN A 69 11.13 4.85 18.89
N TYR A 70 10.83 5.48 17.75
CA TYR A 70 11.74 5.52 16.61
C TYR A 70 12.12 6.93 16.14
N SER A 71 11.49 8.00 16.63
CA SER A 71 11.77 9.39 16.21
C SER A 71 12.12 10.32 17.38
N GLY A 72 12.89 11.38 17.10
CA GLY A 72 13.21 12.46 18.02
C GLY A 72 13.08 13.83 17.36
N SER A 73 12.72 14.86 18.13
CA SER A 73 12.52 16.24 17.64
C SER A 73 13.82 16.97 17.31
N ASP A 74 14.93 16.42 17.79
CA ASP A 74 16.31 16.86 17.56
C ASP A 74 16.91 16.26 16.28
N LEU A 75 16.21 15.33 15.62
CA LEU A 75 16.69 14.70 14.40
C LEU A 75 16.67 15.68 13.20
N PRO A 76 17.76 15.75 12.41
CA PRO A 76 17.73 16.36 11.09
C PRO A 76 16.63 15.74 10.21
N LEU A 77 15.99 16.55 9.37
CA LEU A 77 14.81 16.14 8.58
C LEU A 77 15.00 14.82 7.80
N GLY A 78 16.17 14.62 7.17
CA GLY A 78 16.44 13.38 6.42
C GLY A 78 16.47 12.15 7.31
N LEU A 79 17.07 12.26 8.51
CA LEU A 79 17.08 11.18 9.50
C LEU A 79 15.69 10.98 10.09
N LEU A 80 14.93 12.06 10.32
CA LEU A 80 13.55 11.99 10.76
C LEU A 80 12.68 11.21 9.75
N ILE A 81 12.78 11.49 8.45
CA ILE A 81 12.07 10.75 7.41
C ILE A 81 12.49 9.27 7.40
N SER A 82 13.79 8.98 7.60
CA SER A 82 14.28 7.59 7.62
C SER A 82 13.66 6.74 8.74
N THR A 83 13.13 7.37 9.80
CA THR A 83 12.42 6.66 10.87
C THR A 83 11.13 5.97 10.40
N PHE A 84 10.61 6.34 9.22
CA PHE A 84 9.48 5.68 8.56
C PHE A 84 9.64 4.15 8.49
N TYR A 85 10.87 3.66 8.30
CA TYR A 85 11.17 2.24 8.19
C TYR A 85 12.10 1.72 9.31
N ALA A 86 12.33 2.50 10.37
CA ALA A 86 13.24 2.11 11.45
C ALA A 86 12.74 0.92 12.29
N GLY A 87 11.42 0.75 12.43
CA GLY A 87 10.81 -0.40 13.11
C GLY A 87 10.37 -1.51 12.15
N GLN A 88 10.07 -2.69 12.70
CA GLN A 88 9.54 -3.83 11.93
C GLN A 88 8.24 -3.46 11.18
N GLU A 89 7.30 -2.81 11.88
CA GLU A 89 6.02 -2.37 11.30
C GLU A 89 6.22 -1.39 10.14
N GLY A 90 7.17 -0.44 10.30
CA GLY A 90 7.49 0.54 9.26
C GLY A 90 8.22 -0.07 8.07
N SER A 91 9.14 -1.01 8.31
CA SER A 91 9.79 -1.80 7.25
C SER A 91 8.78 -2.60 6.43
N PHE A 92 7.82 -3.27 7.07
CA PHE A 92 6.76 -3.97 6.35
C PHE A 92 5.89 -3.01 5.54
N LEU A 93 5.54 -1.85 6.11
CA LEU A 93 4.78 -0.82 5.39
C LEU A 93 5.54 -0.29 4.16
N LEU A 94 6.86 -0.10 4.28
CA LEU A 94 7.72 0.31 3.17
C LEU A 94 7.70 -0.72 2.03
N TRP A 95 7.86 -2.00 2.35
CA TRP A 95 7.86 -3.05 1.33
C TRP A 95 6.52 -3.14 0.60
N ILE A 96 5.40 -3.15 1.32
CA ILE A 96 4.08 -3.19 0.67
C ILE A 96 3.78 -1.90 -0.11
N LEU A 97 4.31 -0.75 0.32
CA LEU A 97 4.21 0.51 -0.41
C LEU A 97 4.91 0.41 -1.78
N PHE A 98 6.16 -0.08 -1.80
CA PHE A 98 6.86 -0.26 -3.07
C PHE A 98 6.18 -1.31 -3.96
N THR A 99 5.73 -2.42 -3.39
CA THR A 99 4.96 -3.43 -4.15
C THR A 99 3.68 -2.83 -4.75
N ALA A 100 2.95 -2.00 -4.01
CA ALA A 100 1.75 -1.34 -4.51
C ALA A 100 2.06 -0.36 -5.66
N ILE A 101 3.10 0.48 -5.51
CA ILE A 101 3.52 1.43 -6.54
C ILE A 101 3.98 0.69 -7.81
N ILE A 102 4.84 -0.31 -7.65
CA ILE A 102 5.34 -1.11 -8.78
C ILE A 102 4.18 -1.82 -9.47
N GLY A 103 3.25 -2.41 -8.72
CA GLY A 103 2.09 -3.09 -9.30
C GLY A 103 1.16 -2.13 -10.06
N LEU A 104 0.96 -0.89 -9.59
CA LEU A 104 0.21 0.12 -10.34
C LEU A 104 0.91 0.50 -11.66
N ILE A 105 2.22 0.70 -11.61
CA ILE A 105 3.03 1.00 -12.81
C ILE A 105 2.96 -0.17 -13.80
N LEU A 106 3.11 -1.40 -13.32
CA LEU A 106 3.06 -2.59 -14.18
C LEU A 106 1.70 -2.73 -14.84
N LEU A 107 0.61 -2.55 -14.09
CA LEU A 107 -0.76 -2.66 -14.61
C LEU A 107 -1.03 -1.63 -15.73
N ASP A 108 -0.58 -0.39 -15.56
CA ASP A 108 -0.67 0.62 -16.63
C ASP A 108 0.21 0.27 -17.84
N TYR A 109 1.45 -0.17 -17.58
CA TYR A 109 2.40 -0.52 -18.64
C TYR A 109 1.97 -1.74 -19.47
N THR A 110 1.49 -2.80 -18.84
CA THR A 110 1.05 -4.04 -19.51
C THR A 110 -0.24 -3.82 -20.26
N SER A 111 -1.19 -3.04 -19.72
CA SER A 111 -2.44 -2.75 -20.43
C SER A 111 -2.21 -1.99 -21.76
N LYS A 112 -1.16 -1.15 -21.84
CA LYS A 112 -0.78 -0.45 -23.07
C LYS A 112 -0.23 -1.40 -24.13
N ARG A 113 0.42 -2.48 -23.70
CA ARG A 113 0.97 -3.55 -24.55
C ARG A 113 -0.07 -4.67 -24.67
N GLY A 114 -1.00 -4.50 -25.61
CA GLY A 114 -2.18 -5.39 -25.77
C GLY A 114 -1.86 -6.85 -26.10
N ASP A 115 -0.58 -7.19 -26.27
CA ASP A 115 -0.03 -8.55 -26.36
C ASP A 115 0.17 -9.23 -25.00
N LEU A 116 0.28 -8.47 -23.91
CA LEU A 116 0.60 -8.99 -22.57
C LEU A 116 -0.62 -9.11 -21.67
N GLU A 117 -1.57 -8.16 -21.74
CA GLU A 117 -2.74 -8.16 -20.87
C GLU A 117 -4.01 -7.62 -21.56
N PRO A 118 -5.20 -8.21 -21.28
CA PRO A 118 -6.46 -7.67 -21.74
C PRO A 118 -6.71 -6.28 -21.15
N ARG A 119 -7.09 -5.32 -22.02
CA ARG A 119 -7.58 -4.01 -21.60
C ARG A 119 -8.99 -4.15 -21.05
N VAL A 120 -9.23 -3.56 -19.89
CA VAL A 120 -10.53 -3.54 -19.20
C VAL A 120 -10.90 -2.11 -18.89
#